data_AF-A0A428UPM3-F1
#
_entry.id   AF-A0A428UPM3-F1
#
_cell.length_a   1.000
_cell.length_b   1.000
_cell.length_c   1.000
_cell.angle_alpha   90.00
_cell.angle_beta   90.00
_cell.angle_gamma   90.00
#
_symmetry.space_group_name_H-M   'P 1'
#
loop_
_entity.id
_entity.type
_entity.pdbx_description
1 polymer ?
#
loop_
_entity_poly.entity_id
_entity_poly.type
_entity_poly.pdbx_seq_one_letter_code
_entity_poly.pdbx_strand_id
1 'polypeptide(L)'
;MPHLVKNLIQGPIPQRPQGQLPDVRELEDVIEGLFGTDRQTSSTNTYTITPRSILRFICSTNTMAPPAQLPLRQLGKNGPKIPAVGFGLMGISIGYGATESDEERLKVLDRAWELGCTNWDTADAYADSEDLIGKWFKLHPERREDIFLASKFGLKMVDGNLVTDSSPEYMRECIERSLKRLCVEHIDLYYMHRAREDVPIEKTVEAMKQLVEEGKVKYLGLSEVSSTTLRRAHAVHPISAVQVEYNPWTLDIEGPSGTHLLKTCEELDVSVFAYSPLGRGILTGRYRSVDDFEEGDFRKNLERYQGESFRKNLVIVDKFNELAKKKGHTSSQLVLAWLLEQSPRVFVIPGTKKIKYLEENVGASRVTVSKEEEQELRRLVIEAGVEGGRDPTFGNYTDTAPLEA
;
A
#
# COMPACT_ATOMS: atom_id res chain seq x y z
N MET A 1 -23.98 22.25 26.23
CA MET A 1 -23.65 20.93 25.65
C MET A 1 -22.32 20.32 26.12
N PRO A 2 -21.24 21.06 26.45
CA PRO A 2 -20.02 20.46 27.03
C PRO A 2 -20.19 19.89 28.45
N HIS A 3 -21.13 20.43 29.23
CA HIS A 3 -21.41 19.95 30.59
C HIS A 3 -22.21 18.64 30.66
N LEU A 4 -22.94 18.27 29.59
CA LEU A 4 -23.76 17.04 29.58
C LEU A 4 -22.93 15.77 29.40
N VAL A 5 -21.82 15.85 28.66
CA VAL A 5 -20.91 14.70 28.46
C VAL A 5 -20.12 14.37 29.73
N LYS A 6 -19.84 15.39 30.57
CA LYS A 6 -19.11 15.19 31.84
C LYS A 6 -19.90 14.38 32.87
N ASN A 7 -21.23 14.46 32.86
CA ASN A 7 -22.10 13.71 33.78
C ASN A 7 -22.35 12.26 33.34
N LEU A 8 -22.20 11.94 32.05
CA LEU A 8 -22.31 10.57 31.53
C LEU A 8 -21.19 9.64 32.02
N ILE A 9 -20.03 10.18 32.40
CA ILE A 9 -18.86 9.42 32.87
C ILE A 9 -18.89 9.22 34.40
N GLN A 10 -19.71 10.00 35.14
CA GLN A 10 -19.70 10.03 36.61
C GLN A 10 -20.98 9.49 37.28
N GLY A 11 -21.98 9.06 36.50
CA GLY A 11 -23.19 8.43 37.03
C GLY A 11 -22.95 6.98 37.51
N PRO A 12 -23.76 6.46 38.45
CA PRO A 12 -23.56 5.14 39.02
C PRO A 12 -23.95 4.06 38.01
N ILE A 13 -22.99 3.56 37.24
CA ILE A 13 -23.17 2.34 36.46
C ILE A 13 -23.10 1.17 37.46
N PRO A 14 -24.14 0.32 37.57
CA PRO A 14 -24.08 -0.85 38.45
C PRO A 14 -22.93 -1.77 38.05
N GLN A 15 -22.08 -2.14 39.02
CA GLN A 15 -20.91 -2.99 38.79
C GLN A 15 -21.33 -4.34 38.18
N ARG A 16 -20.78 -4.65 37.00
CA ARG A 16 -20.92 -5.96 36.35
C ARG A 16 -19.60 -6.72 36.32
N PRO A 17 -19.63 -8.06 36.23
CA PRO A 17 -18.46 -8.86 35.90
C PRO A 17 -17.85 -8.42 34.55
N GLN A 18 -16.52 -8.46 34.45
CA GLN A 18 -15.77 -8.08 33.24
C GLN A 18 -16.26 -8.85 32.00
N GLY A 19 -16.67 -8.14 30.95
CA GLY A 19 -16.90 -8.70 29.61
C GLY A 19 -18.35 -8.74 29.08
N GLN A 20 -19.35 -8.27 29.84
CA GLN A 20 -20.72 -8.12 29.34
C GLN A 20 -21.04 -6.67 28.95
N LEU A 21 -21.40 -6.45 27.68
CA LEU A 21 -21.97 -5.18 27.21
C LEU A 21 -23.41 -5.03 27.76
N PRO A 22 -23.86 -3.81 28.12
CA PRO A 22 -25.24 -3.55 28.51
C PRO A 22 -26.21 -3.80 27.35
N ASP A 23 -27.42 -4.27 27.67
CA ASP A 23 -28.50 -4.43 26.69
C ASP A 23 -28.97 -3.05 26.19
N VAL A 24 -29.43 -2.98 24.94
CA VAL A 24 -29.93 -1.75 24.31
C VAL A 24 -31.05 -1.13 25.14
N ARG A 25 -31.91 -1.95 25.75
CA ARG A 25 -32.99 -1.48 26.63
C ARG A 25 -32.47 -0.83 27.90
N GLU A 26 -31.39 -1.35 28.48
CA GLU A 26 -30.79 -0.78 29.69
C GLU A 26 -30.11 0.56 29.41
N LEU A 27 -29.50 0.71 28.23
CA LEU A 27 -28.96 2.00 27.77
C LEU A 27 -30.08 3.01 27.50
N GLU A 28 -31.21 2.57 26.92
CA GLU A 28 -32.40 3.40 26.72
C GLU A 28 -32.96 3.89 28.07
N ASP A 29 -33.07 3.03 29.09
CA ASP A 29 -33.56 3.37 30.42
C ASP A 29 -32.64 4.38 31.15
N VAL A 30 -31.32 4.22 31.04
CA VAL A 30 -30.34 5.17 31.62
C VAL A 30 -30.41 6.53 30.94
N ILE A 31 -30.60 6.56 29.62
CA ILE A 31 -30.76 7.81 28.85
C ILE A 31 -32.10 8.48 29.19
N GLU A 32 -33.19 7.73 29.31
CA GLU A 32 -34.48 8.28 29.77
C GLU A 32 -34.38 8.87 31.18
N GLY A 33 -33.69 8.18 32.09
CA GLY A 33 -33.48 8.64 33.47
C GLY A 33 -32.59 9.88 33.60
N LEU A 34 -31.64 10.09 32.69
CA LEU A 34 -30.71 11.23 32.72
C LEU A 34 -31.24 12.50 32.04
N PHE A 35 -32.09 12.35 31.03
CA PHE A 35 -32.47 13.47 30.16
C PHE A 35 -33.97 13.81 30.19
N GLY A 36 -34.83 12.87 30.63
CA GLY A 36 -36.28 13.03 30.55
C GLY A 36 -36.79 13.14 29.09
N THR A 37 -38.08 12.91 28.88
CA THR A 37 -38.72 13.09 27.56
C THR A 37 -39.16 14.54 27.36
N ASP A 38 -38.25 15.51 27.46
CA ASP A 38 -38.62 16.92 27.32
C ASP A 38 -38.67 17.37 25.85
N ARG A 39 -39.89 17.69 25.39
CA ARG A 39 -40.12 18.38 24.11
C ARG A 39 -39.71 19.84 24.26
N GLN A 40 -38.53 20.22 23.76
CA GLN A 40 -38.22 21.64 23.57
C GLN A 40 -38.82 22.15 22.26
N THR A 41 -39.76 23.10 22.37
CA THR A 41 -40.32 23.84 21.24
C THR A 41 -39.48 25.08 20.96
N SER A 42 -38.84 25.16 19.78
CA SER A 42 -38.42 26.43 19.19
C SER A 42 -39.25 26.70 17.93
N SER A 43 -39.46 27.98 17.62
CA SER A 43 -40.53 28.49 16.75
C SER A 43 -40.39 28.18 15.25
N THR A 44 -39.45 27.34 14.82
CA THR A 44 -39.28 27.04 13.38
C THR A 44 -38.91 25.61 12.99
N ASN A 45 -38.81 24.65 13.93
CA ASN A 45 -38.85 23.21 13.60
C ASN A 45 -38.95 22.36 14.88
N THR A 46 -39.95 21.49 14.97
CA THR A 46 -40.03 20.45 16.02
C THR A 46 -39.14 19.27 15.67
N TYR A 47 -38.03 19.09 16.40
CA TYR A 47 -37.26 17.86 16.40
C TYR A 47 -37.52 17.12 17.70
N THR A 48 -38.08 15.91 17.61
CA THR A 48 -38.20 15.03 18.77
C THR A 48 -36.85 14.37 19.00
N ILE A 49 -36.12 14.80 20.03
CA ILE A 49 -34.93 14.08 20.50
C ILE A 49 -35.43 12.86 21.27
N THR A 50 -35.24 11.68 20.69
CA THR A 50 -35.58 10.40 21.31
C THR A 50 -34.33 9.77 21.92
N PRO A 51 -34.46 8.91 22.95
CA PRO A 51 -33.34 8.10 23.46
C PRO A 51 -32.63 7.36 22.33
N ARG A 52 -33.38 6.90 21.33
CA ARG A 52 -32.87 6.22 20.13
C ARG A 52 -32.07 7.13 19.18
N SER A 53 -32.42 8.41 19.06
CA SER A 53 -31.63 9.37 18.28
C SER A 53 -30.38 9.84 19.03
N ILE A 54 -30.45 9.89 20.37
CA ILE A 54 -29.26 10.08 21.24
C ILE A 54 -28.36 8.85 21.14
N LEU A 55 -28.89 7.63 21.20
CA LEU A 55 -28.11 6.40 21.08
C LEU A 55 -27.48 6.26 19.69
N ARG A 56 -28.19 6.62 18.60
CA ARG A 56 -27.59 6.73 17.26
C ARG A 56 -26.48 7.76 17.20
N PHE A 57 -26.65 8.92 17.84
CA PHE A 57 -25.62 9.95 17.90
C PHE A 57 -24.40 9.47 18.71
N ILE A 58 -24.61 8.86 19.88
CA ILE A 58 -23.56 8.30 20.74
C ILE A 58 -22.82 7.15 20.03
N CYS A 59 -23.53 6.26 19.35
CA CYS A 59 -22.93 5.22 18.50
C CYS A 59 -22.21 5.79 17.28
N SER A 60 -22.64 6.95 16.75
CA SER A 60 -21.92 7.66 15.67
C SER A 60 -20.68 8.41 16.19
N THR A 61 -20.66 8.76 17.47
CA THR A 61 -19.51 9.29 18.20
C THR A 61 -18.77 8.21 18.98
N ASN A 62 -19.00 6.92 18.66
CA ASN A 62 -18.14 5.87 19.17
C ASN A 62 -16.70 6.30 18.86
N THR A 63 -15.86 6.33 19.89
CA THR A 63 -14.43 6.12 19.73
C THR A 63 -14.29 4.94 18.77
N MET A 64 -14.02 5.24 17.49
CA MET A 64 -14.01 4.23 16.45
C MET A 64 -12.98 3.20 16.86
N ALA A 65 -13.37 1.92 16.82
CA ALA A 65 -12.44 0.85 17.10
C ALA A 65 -11.22 1.04 16.18
N PRO A 66 -9.99 0.94 16.70
CA PRO A 66 -8.80 1.04 15.86
C PRO A 66 -8.86 -0.02 14.76
N PRO A 67 -8.13 0.19 13.64
CA PRO A 67 -8.08 -0.80 12.57
C PRO A 67 -7.59 -2.15 13.10
N ALA A 68 -7.94 -3.24 12.43
CA ALA A 68 -7.44 -4.56 12.82
C ALA A 68 -5.90 -4.56 12.83
N GLN A 69 -5.28 -5.43 13.63
CA GLN A 69 -3.82 -5.52 13.68
C GLN A 69 -3.31 -6.59 12.72
N LEU A 70 -2.35 -6.21 11.88
CA LEU A 70 -1.60 -7.10 11.01
C LEU A 70 -0.17 -7.30 11.53
N PRO A 71 0.50 -8.41 11.17
CA PRO A 71 1.93 -8.57 11.42
C PRO A 71 2.73 -7.39 10.86
N LEU A 72 3.53 -6.79 11.75
CA LEU A 72 4.34 -5.62 11.42
C LEU A 72 5.79 -6.03 11.16
N ARG A 73 6.43 -5.35 10.21
CA ARG A 73 7.86 -5.43 9.95
C ARG A 73 8.51 -4.05 10.13
N GLN A 74 9.77 -4.08 10.51
CA GLN A 74 10.58 -2.87 10.72
C GLN A 74 10.92 -2.25 9.35
N LEU A 75 10.55 -0.97 9.14
CA LEU A 75 11.01 -0.21 7.98
C LEU A 75 12.46 0.23 8.19
N GLY A 76 13.32 -0.09 7.23
CA GLY A 76 14.75 0.22 7.28
C GLY A 76 15.41 -0.20 8.60
N LYS A 77 16.50 0.48 8.98
CA LYS A 77 17.16 0.29 10.28
C LYS A 77 16.35 0.83 11.46
N ASN A 78 15.84 2.06 11.30
CA ASN A 78 15.32 2.90 12.40
C ASN A 78 13.92 3.48 12.12
N GLY A 79 13.21 2.99 11.11
CA GLY A 79 11.88 3.47 10.78
C GLY A 79 10.78 3.00 11.76
N PRO A 80 9.50 3.17 11.41
CA PRO A 80 8.41 2.60 12.18
C PRO A 80 8.24 1.11 11.84
N LYS A 81 7.48 0.41 12.67
CA LYS A 81 6.93 -0.90 12.33
C LYS A 81 5.61 -0.71 11.59
N ILE A 82 5.49 -1.28 10.40
CA ILE A 82 4.30 -1.12 9.53
C ILE A 82 3.84 -2.49 8.99
N PRO A 83 2.58 -2.62 8.54
CA PRO A 83 2.08 -3.86 7.95
C PRO A 83 2.95 -4.35 6.78
N ALA A 84 3.34 -5.63 6.83
CA ALA A 84 4.16 -6.27 5.81
C ALA A 84 3.45 -6.42 4.45
N VAL A 85 2.12 -6.60 4.51
CA VAL A 85 1.23 -6.54 3.36
C VAL A 85 0.62 -5.15 3.32
N GLY A 86 1.07 -4.32 2.39
CA GLY A 86 0.52 -3.00 2.11
C GLY A 86 -0.46 -3.01 0.94
N PHE A 87 -0.88 -1.82 0.52
CA PHE A 87 -1.84 -1.63 -0.56
C PHE A 87 -1.25 -0.72 -1.65
N GLY A 88 -1.00 -1.30 -2.83
CA GLY A 88 -0.61 -0.56 -4.02
C GLY A 88 -1.83 0.08 -4.69
N LEU A 89 -1.89 1.41 -4.69
CA LEU A 89 -3.09 2.17 -5.07
C LEU A 89 -3.13 2.57 -6.55
N MET A 90 -2.12 2.23 -7.36
CA MET A 90 -2.12 2.51 -8.80
C MET A 90 -3.41 2.01 -9.48
N GLY A 91 -3.75 0.74 -9.23
CA GLY A 91 -4.87 0.07 -9.90
C GLY A 91 -6.21 0.76 -9.67
N ILE A 92 -6.43 1.42 -8.52
CA ILE A 92 -7.70 2.08 -8.23
C ILE A 92 -7.96 3.30 -9.13
N SER A 93 -6.93 3.80 -9.79
CA SER A 93 -6.98 5.03 -10.61
C SER A 93 -6.56 4.81 -12.07
N ILE A 94 -5.60 3.91 -12.34
CA ILE A 94 -5.05 3.71 -13.68
C ILE A 94 -4.48 2.30 -13.90
N GLY A 95 -4.29 1.93 -15.16
CA GLY A 95 -3.44 0.80 -15.59
C GLY A 95 -4.19 -0.49 -15.93
N TYR A 96 -5.28 -0.80 -15.22
CA TYR A 96 -6.04 -2.06 -15.42
C TYR A 96 -7.53 -1.80 -15.56
N GLY A 97 -8.05 -1.78 -16.78
CA GLY A 97 -9.47 -1.59 -17.06
C GLY A 97 -10.03 -0.25 -16.58
N ALA A 98 -11.35 -0.10 -16.66
CA ALA A 98 -12.04 1.14 -16.31
C ALA A 98 -11.86 1.53 -14.83
N THR A 99 -11.86 2.83 -14.57
CA THR A 99 -11.84 3.39 -13.22
C THR A 99 -13.27 3.47 -12.67
N GLU A 100 -13.48 2.92 -11.48
CA GLU A 100 -14.78 2.90 -10.80
C GLU A 100 -15.14 4.30 -10.26
N SER A 101 -16.39 4.49 -9.83
CA SER A 101 -16.81 5.74 -9.20
C SER A 101 -16.05 6.02 -7.90
N ASP A 102 -15.95 7.28 -7.49
CA ASP A 102 -15.35 7.66 -6.20
C ASP A 102 -15.98 6.88 -5.03
N GLU A 103 -17.30 6.70 -5.03
CA GLU A 103 -18.01 5.99 -3.97
C GLU A 103 -17.49 4.55 -3.79
N GLU A 104 -17.35 3.80 -4.88
CA GLU A 104 -16.86 2.42 -4.82
C GLU A 104 -15.39 2.36 -4.44
N ARG A 105 -14.59 3.32 -4.90
CA ARG A 105 -13.16 3.39 -4.58
C ARG A 105 -12.92 3.77 -3.12
N LEU A 106 -13.72 4.67 -2.56
CA LEU A 106 -13.68 5.04 -1.14
C LEU A 106 -14.06 3.87 -0.24
N LYS A 107 -15.07 3.06 -0.61
CA LYS A 107 -15.41 1.82 0.12
C LYS A 107 -14.24 0.83 0.18
N VAL A 108 -13.42 0.77 -0.87
CA VAL A 108 -12.19 -0.07 -0.86
C VAL A 108 -11.17 0.48 0.13
N LEU A 109 -10.98 1.80 0.21
CA LEU A 109 -10.07 2.43 1.18
C LEU A 109 -10.54 2.26 2.63
N ASP A 110 -11.84 2.44 2.88
CA ASP A 110 -12.46 2.13 4.18
C ASP A 110 -12.17 0.70 4.59
N ARG A 111 -12.41 -0.24 3.68
CA ARG A 111 -12.17 -1.65 3.94
C ARG A 111 -10.68 -1.96 4.16
N ALA A 112 -9.78 -1.29 3.46
CA ALA A 112 -8.33 -1.46 3.66
C ALA A 112 -7.93 -1.03 5.07
N TRP A 113 -8.42 0.12 5.54
CA TRP A 113 -8.20 0.59 6.89
C TRP A 113 -8.80 -0.37 7.92
N GLU A 114 -10.07 -0.77 7.79
CA GLU A 114 -10.72 -1.73 8.72
C GLU A 114 -9.93 -3.03 8.90
N LEU A 115 -9.34 -3.54 7.81
CA LEU A 115 -8.55 -4.76 7.79
C LEU A 115 -7.14 -4.62 8.38
N GLY A 116 -6.73 -3.41 8.78
CA GLY A 116 -5.37 -3.14 9.26
C GLY A 116 -4.34 -2.93 8.16
N CYS A 117 -4.77 -2.86 6.90
CA CYS A 117 -3.89 -2.61 5.76
C CYS A 117 -3.60 -1.11 5.68
N THR A 118 -2.72 -0.63 6.55
CA THR A 118 -2.42 0.80 6.72
C THR A 118 -1.08 1.24 6.11
N ASN A 119 -0.41 0.38 5.36
CA ASN A 119 0.78 0.71 4.56
C ASN A 119 0.35 1.00 3.11
N TRP A 120 0.17 2.27 2.74
CA TRP A 120 -0.43 2.69 1.47
C TRP A 120 0.61 3.27 0.53
N ASP A 121 0.63 2.78 -0.71
CA ASP A 121 1.58 3.20 -1.75
C ASP A 121 0.85 3.78 -2.96
N THR A 122 1.08 5.07 -3.24
CA THR A 122 0.58 5.79 -4.42
C THR A 122 1.73 6.48 -5.16
N ALA A 123 1.44 7.31 -6.16
CA ALA A 123 2.39 8.17 -6.86
C ALA A 123 1.67 9.35 -7.52
N ASP A 124 2.39 10.46 -7.75
CA ASP A 124 1.87 11.63 -8.46
C ASP A 124 1.37 11.30 -9.89
N ALA A 125 2.06 10.37 -10.54
CA ALA A 125 1.77 9.90 -11.89
C ALA A 125 0.54 8.96 -11.99
N TYR A 126 -0.04 8.50 -10.87
CA TYR A 126 -1.16 7.56 -10.89
C TYR A 126 -2.52 8.24 -11.06
N ALA A 127 -2.69 8.97 -12.17
CA ALA A 127 -3.93 9.71 -12.48
C ALA A 127 -4.47 10.45 -11.24
N ASP A 128 -5.69 10.17 -10.78
CA ASP A 128 -6.33 10.83 -9.63
C ASP A 128 -6.09 10.14 -8.27
N SER A 129 -5.12 9.21 -8.16
CA SER A 129 -4.93 8.39 -6.95
C SER A 129 -4.66 9.22 -5.70
N GLU A 130 -3.78 10.22 -5.77
CA GLU A 130 -3.52 11.15 -4.67
C GLU A 130 -4.75 12.00 -4.31
N ASP A 131 -5.56 12.40 -5.30
CA ASP A 131 -6.77 13.18 -5.07
C ASP A 131 -7.86 12.34 -4.38
N LEU A 132 -7.99 11.06 -4.77
CA LEU A 132 -8.92 10.12 -4.13
C LEU A 132 -8.54 9.87 -2.67
N ILE A 133 -7.26 9.64 -2.39
CA ILE A 133 -6.74 9.47 -1.03
C ILE A 133 -6.97 10.76 -0.21
N GLY A 134 -6.75 11.94 -0.81
CA GLY A 134 -7.04 13.21 -0.15
C GLY A 134 -8.53 13.42 0.15
N LYS A 135 -9.44 12.95 -0.71
CA LYS A 135 -10.87 12.91 -0.40
C LYS A 135 -11.14 11.99 0.79
N TRP A 136 -10.51 10.81 0.85
CA TRP A 136 -10.65 9.89 1.97
C TRP A 136 -10.14 10.49 3.30
N PHE A 137 -8.99 11.16 3.31
CA PHE A 137 -8.49 11.85 4.50
C PHE A 137 -9.39 13.02 4.94
N LYS A 138 -10.06 13.71 4.01
CA LYS A 138 -11.06 14.74 4.37
C LYS A 138 -12.31 14.14 5.01
N LEU A 139 -12.71 12.94 4.58
CA LEU A 139 -13.84 12.22 5.16
C LEU A 139 -13.48 11.60 6.52
N HIS A 140 -12.21 11.22 6.71
CA HIS A 140 -11.69 10.53 7.88
C HIS A 140 -10.40 11.18 8.41
N PRO A 141 -10.43 12.45 8.84
CA PRO A 141 -9.22 13.17 9.25
C PRO A 141 -8.50 12.48 10.41
N GLU A 142 -9.24 11.84 11.31
CA GLU A 142 -8.73 11.08 12.45
C GLU A 142 -7.93 9.84 12.03
N ARG A 143 -8.19 9.26 10.85
CA ARG A 143 -7.51 8.03 10.39
C ARG A 143 -6.18 8.29 9.70
N ARG A 144 -5.82 9.54 9.42
CA ARG A 144 -4.53 9.87 8.78
C ARG A 144 -3.34 9.37 9.59
N GLU A 145 -3.44 9.39 10.93
CA GLU A 145 -2.37 8.94 11.82
C GLU A 145 -2.12 7.43 11.77
N ASP A 146 -3.14 6.65 11.39
CA ASP A 146 -3.02 5.20 11.24
C ASP A 146 -2.28 4.80 9.95
N ILE A 147 -2.34 5.65 8.92
CA ILE A 147 -1.83 5.35 7.59
C ILE A 147 -0.35 5.73 7.48
N PHE A 148 0.49 4.74 7.21
CA PHE A 148 1.81 4.96 6.66
C PHE A 148 1.69 5.23 5.15
N LEU A 149 1.80 6.50 4.77
CA LEU A 149 1.55 6.96 3.40
C LEU A 149 2.85 7.11 2.61
N ALA A 150 2.94 6.39 1.50
CA ALA A 150 4.00 6.56 0.52
C ALA A 150 3.50 7.19 -0.79
N SER A 151 4.25 8.15 -1.32
CA SER A 151 4.07 8.68 -2.69
C SER A 151 5.42 8.83 -3.39
N LYS A 152 5.39 9.24 -4.66
CA LYS A 152 6.57 9.27 -5.52
C LYS A 152 6.55 10.46 -6.46
N PHE A 153 7.73 10.87 -6.90
CA PHE A 153 7.96 11.80 -8.01
C PHE A 153 8.87 11.18 -9.06
N GLY A 154 8.96 11.79 -10.23
CA GLY A 154 10.01 11.47 -11.20
C GLY A 154 9.50 11.01 -12.56
N LEU A 155 8.19 10.95 -12.74
CA LEU A 155 7.55 10.68 -14.03
C LEU A 155 6.72 11.91 -14.42
N LYS A 156 7.06 12.50 -15.56
CA LYS A 156 6.52 13.77 -16.04
C LYS A 156 5.80 13.57 -17.37
N MET A 157 4.60 14.12 -17.49
CA MET A 157 3.89 14.15 -18.77
C MET A 157 4.43 15.31 -19.63
N VAL A 158 4.99 15.00 -20.79
CA VAL A 158 5.52 15.97 -21.77
C VAL A 158 4.98 15.58 -23.15
N ASP A 159 4.22 16.47 -23.78
CA ASP A 159 3.62 16.25 -25.11
C ASP A 159 2.85 14.92 -25.26
N GLY A 160 2.12 14.53 -24.21
CA GLY A 160 1.35 13.28 -24.16
C GLY A 160 2.17 12.02 -23.90
N ASN A 161 3.49 12.15 -23.70
CA ASN A 161 4.38 11.05 -23.35
C ASN A 161 4.84 11.16 -21.89
N LEU A 162 4.92 10.03 -21.21
CA LEU A 162 5.49 9.97 -19.87
C LEU A 162 7.02 9.83 -19.99
N VAL A 163 7.76 10.78 -19.42
CA VAL A 163 9.22 10.82 -19.42
C VAL A 163 9.76 10.83 -18.00
N THR A 164 11.00 10.38 -17.81
CA THR A 164 11.65 10.39 -16.49
C THR A 164 12.29 11.76 -16.21
N ASP A 165 11.94 12.37 -15.08
CA ASP A 165 12.50 13.63 -14.59
C ASP A 165 12.82 13.55 -13.09
N SER A 166 14.01 13.05 -12.72
CA SER A 166 14.43 12.96 -11.32
C SER A 166 15.25 14.17 -10.85
N SER A 167 15.11 15.32 -11.52
CA SER A 167 15.83 16.55 -11.16
C SER A 167 15.35 17.12 -9.81
N PRO A 168 16.23 17.78 -9.04
CA PRO A 168 15.86 18.50 -7.83
C PRO A 168 14.70 19.49 -8.04
N GLU A 169 14.71 20.22 -9.15
CA GLU A 169 13.71 21.24 -9.46
C GLU A 169 12.32 20.62 -9.65
N TYR A 170 12.23 19.55 -10.46
CA TYR A 170 10.96 18.88 -10.68
C TYR A 170 10.46 18.16 -9.42
N MET A 171 11.37 17.59 -8.63
CA MET A 171 11.04 17.00 -7.32
C MET A 171 10.35 18.02 -6.41
N ARG A 172 10.87 19.25 -6.35
CA ARG A 172 10.28 20.34 -5.55
C ARG A 172 8.89 20.74 -6.03
N GLU A 173 8.65 20.74 -7.34
CA GLU A 173 7.29 20.96 -7.87
C GLU A 173 6.34 19.80 -7.50
N CYS A 174 6.83 18.56 -7.59
CA CYS A 174 6.03 17.37 -7.32
C CYS A 174 5.58 17.29 -5.86
N ILE A 175 6.46 17.54 -4.89
CA ILE A 175 6.08 17.41 -3.48
C ILE A 175 4.99 18.42 -3.08
N GLU A 176 5.07 19.67 -3.52
CA GLU A 176 4.03 20.68 -3.25
C GLU A 176 2.68 20.28 -3.85
N ARG A 177 2.71 19.75 -5.08
CA ARG A 177 1.52 19.24 -5.74
C ARG A 177 0.94 18.02 -5.02
N SER A 178 1.76 17.05 -4.65
CA SER A 178 1.35 15.85 -3.92
C SER A 178 0.71 16.20 -2.58
N LEU A 179 1.35 17.04 -1.76
CA LEU A 179 0.80 17.48 -0.46
C LEU A 179 -0.57 18.14 -0.61
N LYS A 180 -0.72 19.00 -1.63
CA LYS A 180 -2.00 19.66 -1.93
C LYS A 180 -3.09 18.67 -2.36
N ARG A 181 -2.77 17.70 -3.24
CA ARG A 181 -3.74 16.70 -3.75
C ARG A 181 -4.18 15.75 -2.64
N LEU A 182 -3.20 15.23 -1.90
CA LEU A 182 -3.41 14.38 -0.72
C LEU A 182 -4.08 15.13 0.44
N CYS A 183 -4.06 16.46 0.44
CA CYS A 183 -4.61 17.29 1.51
C CYS A 183 -3.99 16.96 2.88
N VAL A 184 -2.66 16.78 2.91
CA VAL A 184 -1.88 16.46 4.10
C VAL A 184 -0.69 17.41 4.23
N GLU A 185 -0.19 17.58 5.45
CA GLU A 185 1.00 18.40 5.73
C GLU A 185 2.31 17.65 5.48
N HIS A 186 2.29 16.31 5.56
CA HIS A 186 3.46 15.47 5.33
C HIS A 186 3.11 14.11 4.72
N ILE A 187 4.09 13.53 4.01
CA ILE A 187 4.09 12.15 3.50
C ILE A 187 5.08 11.32 4.34
N ASP A 188 4.74 10.09 4.67
CA ASP A 188 5.62 9.28 5.52
C ASP A 188 6.86 8.82 4.74
N LEU A 189 6.68 8.29 3.53
CA LEU A 189 7.77 7.81 2.68
C LEU A 189 7.68 8.41 1.27
N TYR A 190 8.74 9.08 0.82
CA TYR A 190 8.77 9.69 -0.51
C TYR A 190 9.83 9.07 -1.40
N TYR A 191 9.36 8.51 -2.51
CA TYR A 191 10.23 7.83 -3.48
C TYR A 191 10.64 8.72 -4.64
N MET A 192 11.90 8.62 -5.05
CA MET A 192 12.24 8.82 -6.46
C MET A 192 11.71 7.60 -7.23
N HIS A 193 10.70 7.80 -8.07
CA HIS A 193 9.97 6.75 -8.78
C HIS A 193 10.84 6.08 -9.85
N ARG A 194 11.63 6.87 -10.59
CA ARG A 194 12.56 6.43 -11.62
C ARG A 194 13.77 7.36 -11.64
N ALA A 195 14.96 6.80 -11.78
CA ALA A 195 16.19 7.57 -11.91
C ALA A 195 16.39 8.04 -13.35
N ARG A 196 16.92 9.25 -13.52
CA ARG A 196 17.58 9.66 -14.75
C ARG A 196 19.05 9.24 -14.71
N GLU A 197 19.49 8.58 -15.78
CA GLU A 197 20.89 8.11 -15.91
C GLU A 197 21.90 9.26 -15.94
N ASP A 198 21.51 10.42 -16.47
CA ASP A 198 22.38 11.60 -16.64
C ASP A 198 22.46 12.52 -15.41
N VAL A 199 21.68 12.23 -14.35
CA VAL A 199 21.68 13.02 -13.11
C VAL A 199 22.36 12.22 -12.00
N PRO A 200 23.49 12.70 -11.44
CA PRO A 200 24.09 12.05 -10.28
C PRO A 200 23.13 11.94 -9.11
N ILE A 201 22.98 10.73 -8.57
CA ILE A 201 22.00 10.45 -7.51
C ILE A 201 22.20 11.31 -6.27
N GLU A 202 23.43 11.72 -5.98
CA GLU A 202 23.76 12.59 -4.85
C GLU A 202 23.02 13.94 -4.94
N LYS A 203 22.88 14.51 -6.15
CA LYS A 203 22.15 15.78 -6.34
C LYS A 203 20.67 15.62 -6.00
N THR A 204 20.06 14.53 -6.48
CA THR A 204 18.64 14.24 -6.20
C THR A 204 18.43 13.97 -4.71
N VAL A 205 19.29 13.15 -4.08
CA VAL A 205 19.13 12.77 -2.67
C VAL A 205 19.43 13.94 -1.73
N GLU A 206 20.37 14.82 -2.03
CA GLU A 206 20.58 16.04 -1.23
C GLU A 206 19.33 16.93 -1.25
N ALA A 207 18.65 17.05 -2.40
CA ALA A 207 17.39 17.77 -2.49
C ALA A 207 16.26 17.07 -1.73
N MET A 208 16.19 15.73 -1.78
CA MET A 208 15.22 14.95 -1.00
C MET A 208 15.46 15.07 0.51
N LYS A 209 16.72 15.10 0.96
CA LYS A 209 17.10 15.31 2.36
C LYS A 209 16.57 16.64 2.89
N GLN A 210 16.60 17.71 2.09
CA GLN A 210 16.01 18.99 2.50
C GLN A 210 14.50 18.88 2.76
N LEU A 211 13.76 17.99 2.06
CA LEU A 211 12.35 17.74 2.39
C LEU A 211 12.15 17.10 3.76
N VAL A 212 13.11 16.28 4.19
CA VAL A 212 13.10 15.69 5.55
C VAL A 212 13.34 16.79 6.58
N GLU A 213 14.31 17.68 6.33
CA GLU A 213 14.63 18.82 7.19
C GLU A 213 13.46 19.81 7.30
N GLU A 214 12.70 20.01 6.21
CA GLU A 214 11.48 20.82 6.16
C GLU A 214 10.26 20.12 6.81
N GLY A 215 10.37 18.84 7.17
CA GLY A 215 9.27 18.06 7.75
C GLY A 215 8.16 17.66 6.75
N LYS A 216 8.37 17.89 5.45
CA LYS A 216 7.41 17.51 4.39
C LYS A 216 7.35 16.01 4.16
N VAL A 217 8.47 15.32 4.41
CA VAL A 217 8.57 13.87 4.30
C VAL A 217 9.33 13.30 5.51
N LYS A 218 9.02 12.08 5.96
CA LYS A 218 9.74 11.47 7.09
C LYS A 218 10.88 10.54 6.65
N TYR A 219 10.66 9.77 5.59
CA TYR A 219 11.58 8.76 5.09
C TYR A 219 11.78 8.90 3.58
N LEU A 220 12.96 8.54 3.12
CA LEU A 220 13.32 8.55 1.70
C LEU A 220 13.36 7.13 1.14
N GLY A 221 12.84 6.97 -0.07
CA GLY A 221 12.91 5.73 -0.83
C GLY A 221 13.40 5.95 -2.25
N LEU A 222 13.88 4.88 -2.88
CA LEU A 222 14.24 4.86 -4.30
C LEU A 222 13.50 3.72 -5.01
N SER A 223 13.27 3.84 -6.30
CA SER A 223 12.61 2.80 -7.08
C SER A 223 13.42 2.47 -8.31
N GLU A 224 13.57 1.17 -8.59
CA GLU A 224 14.23 0.64 -9.79
C GLU A 224 15.66 1.16 -10.00
N VAL A 225 16.43 1.33 -8.92
CA VAL A 225 17.84 1.72 -8.94
C VAL A 225 18.76 0.50 -8.81
N SER A 226 19.99 0.62 -9.32
CA SER A 226 21.05 -0.36 -9.10
C SER A 226 21.56 -0.37 -7.65
N SER A 227 22.30 -1.42 -7.28
CA SER A 227 23.08 -1.49 -6.04
C SER A 227 24.10 -0.35 -5.90
N THR A 228 24.75 0.05 -7.00
CA THR A 228 25.77 1.13 -7.00
C THR A 228 25.12 2.47 -6.69
N THR A 229 24.02 2.79 -7.38
CA THR A 229 23.22 3.99 -7.14
C THR A 229 22.67 4.01 -5.71
N LEU A 230 22.14 2.88 -5.21
CA LEU A 230 21.64 2.79 -3.84
C LEU A 230 22.72 3.10 -2.80
N ARG A 231 23.93 2.54 -2.93
CA ARG A 231 25.04 2.80 -1.99
C ARG A 231 25.43 4.28 -1.96
N ARG A 232 25.53 4.89 -3.14
CA ARG A 232 25.86 6.32 -3.30
C ARG A 232 24.78 7.21 -2.69
N ALA A 233 23.51 6.92 -2.96
CA ALA A 233 22.38 7.61 -2.35
C ALA A 233 22.41 7.52 -0.82
N HIS A 234 22.58 6.30 -0.30
CA HIS A 234 22.56 6.04 1.15
C HIS A 234 23.72 6.72 1.89
N ALA A 235 24.85 6.99 1.21
CA ALA A 235 25.96 7.75 1.76
C ALA A 235 25.64 9.25 1.94
N VAL A 236 24.71 9.81 1.15
CA VAL A 236 24.26 11.21 1.27
C VAL A 236 23.21 11.36 2.36
N HIS A 237 22.19 10.50 2.36
CA HIS A 237 21.15 10.43 3.38
C HIS A 237 20.62 9.00 3.52
N PRO A 238 20.30 8.51 4.73
CA PRO A 238 19.76 7.16 4.90
C PRO A 238 18.51 6.89 4.04
N ILE A 239 18.64 5.99 3.08
CA ILE A 239 17.51 5.46 2.31
C ILE A 239 16.82 4.38 3.12
N SER A 240 15.50 4.49 3.30
CA SER A 240 14.72 3.57 4.13
C SER A 240 14.13 2.40 3.33
N ALA A 241 13.85 2.62 2.04
CA ALA A 241 13.22 1.62 1.19
C ALA A 241 13.71 1.67 -0.26
N VAL A 242 13.75 0.50 -0.89
CA VAL A 242 13.80 0.35 -2.34
C VAL A 242 12.56 -0.36 -2.84
N GLN A 243 11.93 0.18 -3.88
CA GLN A 243 10.79 -0.45 -4.55
C GLN A 243 11.22 -1.02 -5.91
N VAL A 244 10.78 -2.26 -6.19
CA VAL A 244 11.18 -3.03 -7.39
C VAL A 244 10.15 -4.12 -7.67
N GLU A 245 10.01 -4.57 -8.92
CA GLU A 245 9.18 -5.76 -9.20
C GLU A 245 9.89 -6.99 -8.66
N TYR A 246 9.19 -7.72 -7.81
CA TYR A 246 9.71 -8.96 -7.24
C TYR A 246 8.54 -9.93 -7.04
N ASN A 247 8.63 -11.06 -7.72
CA ASN A 247 7.60 -12.10 -7.75
C ASN A 247 8.19 -13.41 -8.28
N PRO A 248 7.47 -14.54 -8.19
CA PRO A 248 7.88 -15.81 -8.80
C PRO A 248 8.27 -15.77 -10.29
N TRP A 249 7.87 -14.75 -11.06
CA TRP A 249 8.29 -14.57 -12.46
C TRP A 249 9.53 -13.67 -12.62
N THR A 250 9.97 -13.03 -11.53
CA THR A 250 10.95 -11.94 -11.55
C THR A 250 11.81 -12.03 -10.29
N LEU A 251 12.91 -12.77 -10.36
CA LEU A 251 13.87 -12.94 -9.26
C LEU A 251 15.16 -12.13 -9.46
N ASP A 252 15.21 -11.24 -10.46
CA ASP A 252 16.43 -10.53 -10.85
C ASP A 252 17.13 -9.83 -9.69
N ILE A 253 16.37 -9.27 -8.75
CA ILE A 253 16.86 -8.55 -7.56
C ILE A 253 17.83 -9.38 -6.70
N GLU A 254 17.70 -10.70 -6.72
CA GLU A 254 18.53 -11.64 -5.96
C GLU A 254 19.91 -11.86 -6.62
N GLY A 255 19.97 -11.70 -7.94
CA GLY A 255 21.10 -12.10 -8.78
C GLY A 255 21.83 -10.94 -9.46
N PRO A 256 22.79 -11.26 -10.34
CA PRO A 256 23.58 -10.25 -11.04
C PRO A 256 22.76 -9.38 -12.00
N SER A 257 21.67 -9.91 -12.58
CA SER A 257 20.78 -9.13 -13.48
C SER A 257 20.09 -7.97 -12.77
N GLY A 258 19.72 -8.14 -11.49
CA GLY A 258 19.26 -7.07 -10.61
C GLY A 258 20.35 -6.49 -9.74
N THR A 259 21.62 -6.61 -10.13
CA THR A 259 22.79 -6.02 -9.45
C THR A 259 23.02 -6.51 -8.01
N HIS A 260 22.45 -7.65 -7.62
CA HIS A 260 22.39 -8.16 -6.24
C HIS A 260 21.74 -7.17 -5.27
N LEU A 261 20.73 -6.43 -5.72
CA LEU A 261 20.09 -5.37 -4.96
C LEU A 261 19.49 -5.87 -3.63
N LEU A 262 18.93 -7.09 -3.58
CA LEU A 262 18.40 -7.64 -2.34
C LEU A 262 19.49 -7.74 -1.26
N LYS A 263 20.65 -8.26 -1.63
CA LYS A 263 21.82 -8.36 -0.74
C LYS A 263 22.32 -6.97 -0.32
N THR A 264 22.39 -6.02 -1.25
CA THR A 264 22.76 -4.63 -0.93
C THR A 264 21.80 -4.00 0.07
N CYS A 265 20.48 -4.24 -0.08
CA CYS A 265 19.48 -3.76 0.87
C CYS A 265 19.69 -4.38 2.27
N GLU A 266 20.06 -5.66 2.36
CA GLU A 266 20.38 -6.30 3.64
C GLU A 266 21.60 -5.69 4.32
N GLU A 267 22.67 -5.43 3.56
CA GLU A 267 23.90 -4.81 4.05
C GLU A 267 23.69 -3.37 4.55
N LEU A 268 22.80 -2.62 3.90
CA LEU A 268 22.52 -1.21 4.22
C LEU A 268 21.33 -1.03 5.18
N ASP A 269 20.74 -2.12 5.68
CA ASP A 269 19.51 -2.08 6.49
C ASP A 269 18.33 -1.39 5.77
N VAL A 270 18.17 -1.57 4.46
CA VAL A 270 17.11 -0.99 3.62
C VAL A 270 15.98 -2.00 3.41
N SER A 271 14.72 -1.56 3.47
CA SER A 271 13.56 -2.41 3.18
C SER A 271 13.33 -2.57 1.67
N VAL A 272 12.80 -3.72 1.24
CA VAL A 272 12.43 -3.97 -0.16
C VAL A 272 10.91 -4.00 -0.28
N PHE A 273 10.35 -3.15 -1.14
CA PHE A 273 8.92 -3.13 -1.46
C PHE A 273 8.70 -3.78 -2.82
N ALA A 274 8.11 -4.97 -2.81
CA ALA A 274 7.78 -5.71 -4.02
C ALA A 274 6.51 -5.13 -4.66
N TYR A 275 6.66 -4.44 -5.80
CA TYR A 275 5.53 -4.07 -6.64
C TYR A 275 5.20 -5.19 -7.63
N SER A 276 3.96 -5.20 -8.13
CA SER A 276 3.40 -6.30 -8.94
C SER A 276 3.73 -7.69 -8.35
N PRO A 277 3.57 -7.92 -7.03
CA PRO A 277 4.00 -9.17 -6.39
C PRO A 277 3.22 -10.39 -6.89
N LEU A 278 2.05 -10.16 -7.52
CA LEU A 278 1.23 -11.19 -8.16
C LEU A 278 1.46 -11.29 -9.69
N GLY A 279 2.58 -10.79 -10.21
CA GLY A 279 2.90 -10.83 -11.64
C GLY A 279 1.81 -10.13 -12.47
N ARG A 280 1.39 -8.94 -12.01
CA ARG A 280 0.27 -8.18 -12.61
C ARG A 280 -1.01 -9.01 -12.72
N GLY A 281 -1.28 -9.82 -11.70
CA GLY A 281 -2.49 -10.64 -11.56
C GLY A 281 -2.37 -12.07 -12.10
N ILE A 282 -1.30 -12.44 -12.80
CA ILE A 282 -1.19 -13.78 -13.39
C ILE A 282 -1.05 -14.88 -12.35
N LEU A 283 -0.33 -14.59 -11.26
CA LEU A 283 -0.08 -15.53 -10.18
C LEU A 283 -1.31 -15.76 -9.28
N THR A 284 -2.46 -15.13 -9.61
CA THR A 284 -3.75 -15.46 -9.01
C THR A 284 -4.36 -16.74 -9.60
N GLY A 285 -3.86 -17.21 -10.75
CA GLY A 285 -4.43 -18.33 -11.50
C GLY A 285 -5.63 -17.96 -12.38
N ARG A 286 -6.12 -16.71 -12.31
CA ARG A 286 -7.31 -16.27 -13.06
C ARG A 286 -7.10 -16.21 -14.56
N TYR A 287 -5.97 -15.69 -15.01
CA TYR A 287 -5.68 -15.47 -16.42
C TYR A 287 -4.94 -16.68 -17.00
N ARG A 288 -5.42 -17.20 -18.11
CA ARG A 288 -4.94 -18.41 -18.81
C ARG A 288 -4.64 -18.17 -20.28
N SER A 289 -5.14 -17.08 -20.87
CA SER A 289 -4.85 -16.61 -22.23
C SER A 289 -4.74 -15.09 -22.28
N VAL A 290 -4.08 -14.57 -23.32
CA VAL A 290 -4.04 -13.12 -23.64
C VAL A 290 -5.46 -12.58 -23.82
N ASP A 291 -6.37 -13.44 -24.26
CA ASP A 291 -7.79 -13.13 -24.48
C ASP A 291 -8.55 -12.86 -23.18
N ASP A 292 -8.02 -13.28 -22.03
CA ASP A 292 -8.63 -13.01 -20.72
C ASP A 292 -8.40 -11.56 -20.25
N PHE A 293 -7.51 -10.82 -20.92
CA PHE A 293 -7.30 -9.40 -20.66
C PHE A 293 -8.29 -8.55 -21.46
N GLU A 294 -8.70 -7.42 -20.87
CA GLU A 294 -9.60 -6.47 -21.52
C GLU A 294 -8.98 -5.86 -22.78
N GLU A 295 -9.82 -5.30 -23.65
CA GLU A 295 -9.35 -4.51 -24.80
C GLU A 295 -8.52 -3.31 -24.32
N GLY A 296 -7.37 -3.06 -24.96
CA GLY A 296 -6.45 -1.99 -24.58
C GLY A 296 -5.55 -2.27 -23.37
N ASP A 297 -5.64 -3.46 -22.75
CA ASP A 297 -4.74 -3.82 -21.64
C ASP A 297 -3.29 -4.00 -22.13
N PHE A 298 -2.37 -3.22 -21.58
CA PHE A 298 -0.97 -3.21 -22.00
C PHE A 298 -0.25 -4.56 -21.76
N ARG A 299 -0.76 -5.43 -20.88
CA ARG A 299 -0.20 -6.78 -20.68
C ARG A 299 -0.24 -7.61 -21.95
N LYS A 300 -1.18 -7.31 -22.87
CA LYS A 300 -1.24 -7.91 -24.21
C LYS A 300 -0.03 -7.60 -25.09
N ASN A 301 0.81 -6.63 -24.71
CA ASN A 301 2.02 -6.25 -25.45
C ASN A 301 3.31 -6.75 -24.78
N LEU A 302 3.22 -7.38 -23.61
CA LEU A 302 4.37 -7.86 -22.86
C LEU A 302 4.72 -9.30 -23.29
N GLU A 303 5.96 -9.52 -23.71
CA GLU A 303 6.48 -10.80 -24.22
C GLU A 303 6.17 -11.99 -23.31
N ARG A 304 6.32 -11.82 -21.99
CA ARG A 304 6.05 -12.87 -20.98
C ARG A 304 4.59 -13.32 -20.89
N TYR A 305 3.68 -12.61 -21.54
CA TYR A 305 2.26 -12.95 -21.68
C TYR A 305 1.90 -13.42 -23.10
N GLN A 306 2.86 -13.51 -24.03
CA GLN A 306 2.58 -13.91 -25.40
C GLN A 306 2.93 -15.38 -25.69
N GLY A 307 2.15 -15.99 -26.58
CA GLY A 307 2.46 -17.25 -27.26
C GLY A 307 3.05 -18.34 -26.36
N GLU A 308 4.22 -18.83 -26.77
CA GLU A 308 4.92 -19.95 -26.14
C GLU A 308 5.44 -19.61 -24.73
N SER A 309 5.98 -18.39 -24.57
CA SER A 309 6.44 -17.85 -23.30
C SER A 309 5.33 -17.90 -22.27
N PHE A 310 4.11 -17.49 -22.65
CA PHE A 310 2.99 -17.50 -21.70
C PHE A 310 2.63 -18.92 -21.26
N ARG A 311 2.52 -19.85 -22.20
CA ARG A 311 2.20 -21.26 -21.89
C ARG A 311 3.21 -21.87 -20.94
N LYS A 312 4.50 -21.62 -21.15
CA LYS A 312 5.57 -22.07 -20.25
C LYS A 312 5.46 -21.41 -18.88
N ASN A 313 5.22 -20.10 -18.83
CA ASN A 313 5.12 -19.34 -17.58
C ASN A 313 3.89 -19.72 -16.74
N LEU A 314 2.83 -20.27 -17.34
CA LEU A 314 1.65 -20.77 -16.61
C LEU A 314 1.95 -22.01 -15.75
N VAL A 315 3.03 -22.75 -16.04
CA VAL A 315 3.38 -23.95 -15.26
C VAL A 315 3.62 -23.60 -13.80
N ILE A 316 4.35 -22.51 -13.51
CA ILE A 316 4.58 -22.09 -12.12
C ILE A 316 3.30 -21.59 -11.45
N VAL A 317 2.39 -20.95 -12.22
CA VAL A 317 1.07 -20.54 -11.72
C VAL A 317 0.26 -21.75 -11.26
N ASP A 318 0.26 -22.83 -12.04
CA ASP A 318 -0.43 -24.07 -11.70
C ASP A 318 0.14 -24.73 -10.45
N LYS A 319 1.46 -24.69 -10.27
CA LYS A 319 2.11 -25.22 -9.07
C LYS A 319 1.78 -24.45 -7.80
N PHE A 320 1.78 -23.12 -7.85
CA PHE A 320 1.30 -22.31 -6.72
C PHE A 320 -0.18 -22.57 -6.42
N ASN A 321 -1.04 -22.68 -7.45
CA ASN A 321 -2.45 -23.02 -7.27
C ASN A 321 -2.65 -24.37 -6.59
N GLU A 322 -1.93 -25.41 -7.03
CA GLU A 322 -1.99 -26.77 -6.47
C GLU A 322 -1.60 -26.77 -4.99
N LEU A 323 -0.48 -26.13 -4.64
CA LEU A 323 0.02 -26.09 -3.27
C LEU A 323 -0.88 -25.24 -2.36
N ALA A 324 -1.33 -24.07 -2.83
CA ALA A 324 -2.24 -23.21 -2.09
C ALA A 324 -3.55 -23.94 -1.76
N LYS A 325 -4.12 -24.64 -2.75
CA LYS A 325 -5.35 -25.43 -2.57
C LYS A 325 -5.18 -26.53 -1.52
N LYS A 326 -4.04 -27.24 -1.51
CA LYS A 326 -3.74 -28.26 -0.49
C LYS A 326 -3.72 -27.67 0.94
N LYS A 327 -3.32 -26.40 1.07
CA LYS A 327 -3.29 -25.66 2.34
C LYS A 327 -4.61 -24.95 2.70
N GLY A 328 -5.61 -24.98 1.81
CA GLY A 328 -6.86 -24.23 2.01
C GLY A 328 -6.71 -22.71 1.84
N HIS A 329 -5.69 -22.26 1.10
CA HIS A 329 -5.45 -20.86 0.77
C HIS A 329 -5.65 -20.58 -0.72
N THR A 330 -5.77 -19.31 -1.07
CA THR A 330 -5.72 -18.90 -2.48
C THR A 330 -4.27 -18.84 -2.97
N SER A 331 -4.08 -18.89 -4.29
CA SER A 331 -2.76 -18.75 -4.89
C SER A 331 -2.13 -17.40 -4.56
N SER A 332 -2.91 -16.32 -4.62
CA SER A 332 -2.47 -14.97 -4.26
C SER A 332 -1.93 -14.93 -2.84
N GLN A 333 -2.63 -15.56 -1.89
CA GLN A 333 -2.20 -15.61 -0.50
C GLN A 333 -0.86 -16.34 -0.33
N LEU A 334 -0.71 -17.50 -0.98
CA LEU A 334 0.53 -18.27 -0.90
C LEU A 334 1.70 -17.54 -1.56
N VAL A 335 1.50 -16.91 -2.73
CA VAL A 335 2.54 -16.15 -3.44
C VAL A 335 3.03 -14.98 -2.60
N LEU A 336 2.12 -14.21 -2.02
CA LEU A 336 2.46 -13.07 -1.17
C LEU A 336 3.17 -13.52 0.11
N ALA A 337 2.72 -14.59 0.76
CA ALA A 337 3.37 -15.15 1.93
C ALA A 337 4.77 -15.68 1.61
N TRP A 338 4.94 -16.38 0.48
CA TRP A 338 6.23 -16.85 0.01
C TRP A 338 7.21 -15.68 -0.23
N LEU A 339 6.75 -14.58 -0.84
CA LEU A 339 7.56 -13.38 -1.03
C LEU A 339 8.00 -12.73 0.29
N LEU A 340 7.16 -12.78 1.31
CA LEU A 340 7.51 -12.27 2.63
C LEU A 340 8.59 -13.12 3.32
N GLU A 341 8.70 -14.42 3.02
CA GLU A 341 9.74 -15.30 3.58
C GLU A 341 11.13 -15.10 2.97
N GLN A 342 11.22 -14.36 1.85
CA GLN A 342 12.47 -14.18 1.13
C GLN A 342 13.50 -13.37 1.94
N SER A 343 13.01 -12.44 2.76
CA SER A 343 13.81 -11.68 3.71
C SER A 343 12.88 -10.99 4.71
N PRO A 344 13.27 -10.81 5.99
CA PRO A 344 12.48 -10.04 6.97
C PRO A 344 12.32 -8.57 6.59
N ARG A 345 13.07 -8.08 5.59
CA ARG A 345 13.01 -6.71 5.07
C ARG A 345 12.08 -6.54 3.87
N VAL A 346 11.49 -7.62 3.37
CA VAL A 346 10.55 -7.57 2.25
C VAL A 346 9.15 -7.19 2.72
N PHE A 347 8.54 -6.26 1.99
CA PHE A 347 7.15 -5.85 2.06
C PHE A 347 6.52 -6.11 0.69
N VAL A 348 5.24 -6.44 0.65
CA VAL A 348 4.48 -6.63 -0.59
C VAL A 348 3.37 -5.59 -0.66
N ILE A 349 3.17 -4.97 -1.82
CA ILE A 349 2.13 -3.94 -2.03
C ILE A 349 1.19 -4.34 -3.18
N PRO A 350 0.47 -5.47 -3.07
CA PRO A 350 -0.48 -5.88 -4.10
C PRO A 350 -1.59 -4.83 -4.27
N GLY A 351 -1.92 -4.51 -5.51
CA GLY A 351 -3.01 -3.59 -5.86
C GLY A 351 -4.28 -4.32 -6.28
N THR A 352 -5.42 -3.67 -6.09
CA THR A 352 -6.75 -4.16 -6.50
C THR A 352 -7.77 -3.02 -6.48
N LYS A 353 -8.85 -3.16 -7.24
CA LYS A 353 -10.03 -2.29 -7.18
C LYS A 353 -11.24 -2.94 -6.52
N LYS A 354 -11.11 -4.19 -6.05
CA LYS A 354 -12.23 -5.01 -5.56
C LYS A 354 -11.95 -5.47 -4.13
N ILE A 355 -12.92 -5.23 -3.23
CA ILE A 355 -12.86 -5.61 -1.82
C ILE A 355 -12.50 -7.08 -1.63
N LYS A 356 -13.12 -7.98 -2.40
CA LYS A 356 -12.83 -9.42 -2.34
C LYS A 356 -11.33 -9.74 -2.46
N TYR A 357 -10.65 -9.12 -3.43
CA TYR A 357 -9.22 -9.36 -3.63
C TYR A 357 -8.35 -8.61 -2.62
N LEU A 358 -8.84 -7.49 -2.07
CA LEU A 358 -8.17 -6.80 -0.98
C LEU A 358 -8.14 -7.69 0.27
N GLU A 359 -9.28 -8.26 0.64
CA GLU A 359 -9.40 -9.22 1.75
C GLU A 359 -8.52 -10.45 1.53
N GLU A 360 -8.51 -10.99 0.31
CA GLU A 360 -7.65 -12.09 -0.08
C GLU A 360 -6.16 -11.74 0.14
N ASN A 361 -5.71 -10.60 -0.40
CA ASN A 361 -4.35 -10.12 -0.28
C ASN A 361 -3.94 -9.90 1.18
N VAL A 362 -4.77 -9.21 1.98
CA VAL A 362 -4.50 -8.99 3.40
C VAL A 362 -4.44 -10.32 4.17
N GLY A 363 -5.28 -11.29 3.79
CA GLY A 363 -5.25 -12.64 4.35
C GLY A 363 -3.90 -13.36 4.20
N ALA A 364 -3.06 -12.97 3.23
CA ALA A 364 -1.71 -13.52 3.07
C ALA A 364 -0.84 -13.35 4.32
N SER A 365 -1.07 -12.29 5.10
CA SER A 365 -0.35 -12.03 6.35
C SER A 365 -0.54 -13.11 7.41
N ARG A 366 -1.55 -13.98 7.26
CA ARG A 366 -1.87 -15.08 8.18
C ARG A 366 -1.42 -16.44 7.67
N VAL A 367 -0.85 -16.50 6.45
CA VAL A 367 -0.36 -17.74 5.87
C VAL A 367 1.06 -18.00 6.36
N THR A 368 1.28 -19.19 6.90
CA THR A 368 2.62 -19.67 7.26
C THR A 368 3.16 -20.56 6.15
N VAL A 369 4.37 -20.26 5.69
CA VAL A 369 5.15 -21.08 4.75
C VAL A 369 6.26 -21.74 5.55
N SER A 370 6.28 -23.07 5.62
CA SER A 370 7.37 -23.79 6.30
C SER A 370 8.68 -23.68 5.51
N LYS A 371 9.81 -24.02 6.13
CA LYS A 371 11.10 -24.02 5.43
C LYS A 371 11.11 -25.03 4.27
N GLU A 372 10.48 -26.18 4.45
CA GLU A 372 10.36 -27.21 3.44
C GLU A 372 9.49 -26.74 2.26
N GLU A 373 8.39 -26.03 2.55
CA GLU A 373 7.53 -25.43 1.53
C GLU A 373 8.22 -24.30 0.77
N GLU A 374 8.99 -23.45 1.47
CA GLU A 374 9.80 -22.40 0.83
C GLU A 374 10.81 -23.02 -0.13
N GLN A 375 11.52 -24.07 0.29
CA GLN A 375 12.50 -24.78 -0.54
C GLN A 375 11.84 -25.47 -1.74
N GLU A 376 10.67 -26.07 -1.56
CA GLU A 376 9.90 -26.65 -2.66
C GLU A 376 9.47 -25.58 -3.67
N LEU A 377 8.85 -24.50 -3.21
CA LEU A 377 8.42 -23.39 -4.04
C LEU A 377 9.60 -22.74 -4.76
N ARG A 378 10.72 -22.52 -4.06
CA ARG A 378 11.97 -22.00 -4.64
C ARG A 378 12.43 -22.86 -5.80
N ARG A 379 12.52 -24.18 -5.59
CA ARG A 379 12.93 -25.12 -6.63
C ARG A 379 11.99 -25.02 -7.84
N LEU A 380 10.68 -25.01 -7.62
CA LEU A 380 9.68 -24.89 -8.68
C LEU A 380 9.83 -23.58 -9.47
N VAL A 381 10.08 -22.46 -8.79
CA VAL A 381 10.28 -21.16 -9.44
C VAL A 381 11.53 -21.18 -10.32
N ILE A 382 12.65 -21.72 -9.82
CA ILE A 382 13.90 -21.81 -10.57
C ILE A 382 13.74 -22.73 -11.79
N GLU A 383 13.13 -23.92 -11.59
CA GLU A 383 12.91 -24.90 -12.66
C GLU A 383 11.95 -24.41 -13.74
N ALA A 384 10.99 -23.53 -13.40
CA ALA A 384 10.05 -22.98 -14.36
C ALA A 384 10.74 -22.16 -15.46
N GLY A 385 11.88 -21.52 -15.16
CA GLY A 385 12.69 -20.79 -16.13
C GLY A 385 11.86 -19.80 -16.93
N VAL A 386 11.21 -18.86 -16.23
CA VAL A 386 10.25 -17.90 -16.80
C VAL A 386 10.84 -17.16 -17.99
N GLU A 387 10.09 -17.12 -19.08
CA GLU A 387 10.48 -16.52 -20.35
C GLU A 387 9.80 -15.16 -20.57
N GLY A 388 10.51 -14.29 -21.29
CA GLY A 388 10.05 -12.96 -21.65
C GLY A 388 10.45 -11.87 -20.65
N GLY A 389 10.94 -10.76 -21.19
CA GLY A 389 11.41 -9.61 -20.41
C GLY A 389 10.31 -8.95 -19.57
N ARG A 390 10.73 -8.20 -18.54
CA ARG A 390 9.87 -7.24 -17.84
C ARG A 390 9.60 -6.06 -18.78
N ASP A 391 8.64 -5.23 -18.40
CA ASP A 391 8.44 -3.94 -19.08
C ASP A 391 9.71 -3.08 -18.96
N PRO A 392 10.38 -2.72 -20.08
CA PRO A 392 11.62 -1.97 -20.06
C PRO A 392 11.41 -0.45 -20.14
N THR A 393 10.17 0.04 -20.28
CA THR A 393 9.88 1.44 -20.69
C THR A 393 10.58 2.50 -19.83
N PHE A 394 10.76 2.26 -18.53
CA PHE A 394 11.39 3.22 -17.61
C PHE A 394 12.69 2.70 -16.97
N GLY A 395 13.40 1.79 -17.66
CA GLY A 395 14.59 1.13 -17.15
C GLY A 395 14.29 0.10 -16.05
N ASN A 396 15.25 -0.75 -15.71
CA ASN A 396 15.17 -1.60 -14.52
C ASN A 396 16.56 -1.59 -13.90
N TYR A 397 16.66 -1.44 -12.58
CA TYR A 397 17.95 -1.37 -11.87
C TYR A 397 18.91 -0.28 -12.41
N THR A 398 18.38 0.92 -12.63
CA THR A 398 19.10 2.03 -13.29
C THR A 398 20.31 2.51 -12.48
N ASP A 399 21.46 2.59 -13.16
CA ASP A 399 22.65 3.31 -12.69
C ASP A 399 22.55 4.80 -13.02
N THR A 400 23.17 5.64 -12.18
CA THR A 400 23.23 7.10 -12.41
C THR A 400 24.68 7.53 -12.63
N ALA A 401 24.86 8.60 -13.40
CA ALA A 401 26.18 9.20 -13.64
C ALA A 401 26.90 9.48 -12.31
N PRO A 402 28.23 9.30 -12.22
CA PRO A 402 29.00 9.66 -11.02
C PRO A 402 28.91 11.17 -10.76
N LEU A 403 29.06 11.58 -9.50
CA LEU A 403 29.26 12.98 -9.18
C LEU A 403 30.65 13.41 -9.67
N GLU A 404 30.72 14.37 -10.59
CA GLU A 404 32.00 14.96 -11.02
C GLU A 404 32.69 15.63 -9.82
N ALA A 405 34.00 15.40 -9.70
CA ALA A 405 34.82 15.75 -8.54
C ALA A 405 35.12 17.25 -8.42
#